data_AF-A0AAP0KKU3-F1
#
_entry.id   AF-A0AAP0KKU3-F1
#
_cell.length_a   1.000
_cell.length_b   1.000
_cell.length_c   1.000
_cell.angle_alpha   90.00
_cell.angle_beta   90.00
_cell.angle_gamma   90.00
#
_symmetry.space_group_name_H-M   'P 1'
#
loop_
_entity.id
_entity.type
_entity.pdbx_description
1 polymer ?
#
loop_
_entity_poly.entity_id
_entity_poly.type
_entity_poly.pdbx_seq_one_letter_code
_entity_poly.pdbx_strand_id
1 'polypeptide(L)'
;MSSSHISVEDFYAFHTIDRELFARLVIDLRRDPCNSILSLALFLWFNNIGFPDLVVKLRSLPDAVVDVVGEEAAIILTYLETGTLPPLVQPNALDSLIPTIRGLMDSRLTFQFFQDQRIRVLNGVGQFMEDVCSRAFTDILQRLMVIREREAATTSAGHQHFTMPTNFGVRSPMPPMAPVVPPRYVVVQDPMVTPQMGVATPMPMNESLATQQERAMFMTFSRGYPVSEAEVRDYFTRNYGDCIESFHMEEVEATQQALYARVVYYTPAMVTAILAGRESVRFVINGKHVRVRRWVLQNRA
;
A
#
# COMPACT_ATOMS: atom_id res chain seq x y z
N MET A 1 31.08 -26.93 -24.92
CA MET A 1 30.41 -27.41 -23.70
C MET A 1 28.94 -27.01 -23.84
N SER A 2 28.01 -27.95 -23.71
CA SER A 2 26.59 -27.68 -24.00
C SER A 2 25.96 -26.84 -22.90
N SER A 3 25.33 -25.71 -23.26
CA SER A 3 24.45 -25.00 -22.33
C SER A 3 23.21 -25.85 -22.10
N SER A 4 23.08 -26.44 -20.91
CA SER A 4 21.88 -27.14 -20.50
C SER A 4 20.79 -26.10 -20.20
N HIS A 5 19.99 -25.76 -21.21
CA HIS A 5 18.74 -25.04 -21.02
C HIS A 5 17.80 -25.90 -20.15
N ILE A 6 17.75 -25.58 -18.86
CA ILE A 6 16.74 -26.10 -17.93
C ILE A 6 15.38 -25.61 -18.44
N SER A 7 14.40 -26.51 -18.57
CA SER A 7 13.05 -26.12 -19.00
C SER A 7 12.33 -25.31 -17.92
N VAL A 8 11.27 -24.60 -18.28
CA VAL A 8 10.45 -23.87 -17.29
C VAL A 8 9.76 -24.88 -16.36
N GLU A 9 9.39 -26.02 -16.91
CA GLU A 9 8.77 -27.17 -16.24
C GLU A 9 9.73 -27.80 -15.22
N ASP A 10 10.99 -28.05 -15.58
CA ASP A 10 12.03 -28.58 -14.66
C ASP A 10 12.33 -27.57 -13.53
N PHE A 11 12.39 -26.27 -13.87
CA PHE A 11 12.62 -25.20 -12.90
C PHE A 11 11.44 -25.08 -11.91
N TYR A 12 10.20 -25.19 -12.40
CA TYR A 12 9.00 -25.21 -11.55
C TYR A 12 8.91 -26.49 -10.71
N ALA A 13 9.34 -27.64 -11.24
CA ALA A 13 9.39 -28.90 -10.50
C ALA A 13 10.43 -28.84 -9.36
N PHE A 14 11.62 -28.25 -9.62
CA PHE A 14 12.62 -28.02 -8.59
C PHE A 14 12.10 -27.10 -7.48
N HIS A 15 11.47 -25.98 -7.84
CA HIS A 15 10.87 -25.02 -6.90
C HIS A 15 9.44 -25.38 -6.42
N THR A 16 9.04 -26.66 -6.45
CA THR A 16 7.66 -27.06 -6.11
C THR A 16 7.25 -26.64 -4.70
N ILE A 17 8.12 -26.84 -3.69
CA ILE A 17 7.80 -26.52 -2.28
C ILE A 17 7.66 -25.00 -2.09
N ASP A 18 8.54 -24.22 -2.73
CA ASP A 18 8.50 -22.76 -2.71
C ASP A 18 7.22 -22.23 -3.37
N ARG A 19 6.83 -22.83 -4.51
CA ARG A 19 5.61 -22.51 -5.27
C ARG A 19 4.34 -22.86 -4.49
N GLU A 20 4.32 -23.99 -3.79
CA GLU A 20 3.22 -24.37 -2.89
C GLU A 20 3.06 -23.36 -1.74
N LEU A 21 4.16 -22.98 -1.06
CA LEU A 21 4.10 -22.02 0.03
C LEU A 21 3.71 -20.61 -0.45
N PHE A 22 4.26 -20.16 -1.58
CA PHE A 22 3.89 -18.86 -2.15
C PHE A 22 2.42 -18.81 -2.55
N ALA A 23 1.91 -19.85 -3.23
CA ALA A 23 0.50 -19.95 -3.57
C ALA A 23 -0.40 -19.88 -2.32
N ARG A 24 -0.03 -20.60 -1.24
CA ARG A 24 -0.75 -20.58 0.03
C ARG A 24 -0.77 -19.19 0.69
N LEU A 25 0.33 -18.44 0.65
CA LEU A 25 0.40 -17.08 1.20
C LEU A 25 -0.52 -16.11 0.44
N VAL A 26 -0.47 -16.09 -0.89
CA VAL A 26 -1.14 -15.04 -1.69
C VAL A 26 -2.55 -15.40 -2.13
N ILE A 27 -2.84 -16.70 -2.30
CA ILE A 27 -4.19 -17.21 -2.55
C ILE A 27 -4.86 -17.47 -1.20
N ASP A 28 -4.52 -18.55 -0.50
CA ASP A 28 -5.34 -19.04 0.61
C ASP A 28 -5.38 -18.06 1.79
N LEU A 29 -4.23 -17.56 2.23
CA LEU A 29 -4.10 -16.54 3.28
C LEU A 29 -4.33 -15.10 2.78
N ARG A 30 -4.56 -14.90 1.47
CA ARG A 30 -4.83 -13.61 0.81
C ARG A 30 -3.80 -12.48 1.10
N ARG A 31 -2.59 -12.80 1.56
CA ARG A 31 -1.55 -11.82 1.92
C ARG A 31 -1.09 -11.01 0.70
N ASP A 32 -0.43 -9.88 0.96
CA ASP A 32 0.14 -9.03 -0.09
C ASP A 32 1.19 -9.80 -0.92
N PRO A 33 1.09 -9.84 -2.27
CA PRO A 33 2.02 -10.61 -3.09
C PRO A 33 3.47 -10.11 -3.03
N CYS A 34 3.70 -8.80 -2.94
CA CYS A 34 5.05 -8.23 -2.92
C CYS A 34 5.79 -8.61 -1.62
N ASN A 35 5.12 -8.42 -0.47
CA ASN A 35 5.63 -8.88 0.83
C ASN A 35 5.82 -10.41 0.86
N SER A 36 4.94 -11.18 0.21
CA SER A 36 5.04 -12.65 0.16
C SER A 36 6.23 -13.13 -0.69
N ILE A 37 6.51 -12.46 -1.81
CA ILE A 37 7.73 -12.69 -2.64
C ILE A 37 8.99 -12.42 -1.81
N LEU A 38 9.06 -11.25 -1.16
CA LEU A 38 10.21 -10.86 -0.34
C LEU A 38 10.38 -11.77 0.89
N SER A 39 9.28 -12.26 1.47
CA SER A 39 9.30 -13.23 2.57
C SER A 39 9.91 -14.57 2.13
N LEU A 40 9.51 -15.12 0.98
CA LEU A 40 10.15 -16.35 0.48
C LEU A 40 11.60 -16.13 0.06
N ALA A 41 11.94 -15.00 -0.58
CA ALA A 41 13.32 -14.67 -0.91
C ALA A 41 14.22 -14.61 0.35
N LEU A 42 13.69 -14.04 1.44
CA LEU A 42 14.34 -14.04 2.76
C LEU A 42 14.48 -15.46 3.34
N PHE A 43 13.45 -16.31 3.26
CA PHE A 43 13.49 -17.69 3.76
C PHE A 43 14.45 -18.59 2.99
N LEU A 44 14.50 -18.45 1.66
CA LEU A 44 15.46 -19.15 0.79
C LEU A 44 16.90 -18.68 1.05
N TRP A 45 17.09 -17.37 1.23
CA TRP A 45 18.41 -16.82 1.58
C TRP A 45 18.92 -17.34 2.94
N PHE A 46 18.04 -17.47 3.95
CA PHE A 46 18.40 -18.08 5.24
C PHE A 46 18.88 -19.52 5.11
N ASN A 47 18.19 -20.34 4.31
CA ASN A 47 18.57 -21.73 4.01
C ASN A 47 19.98 -21.78 3.37
N ASN A 48 20.21 -20.93 2.37
CA ASN A 48 21.50 -20.79 1.68
C ASN A 48 22.67 -20.36 2.58
N ILE A 49 22.43 -19.71 3.73
CA ILE A 49 23.48 -19.38 4.72
C ILE A 49 23.54 -20.34 5.93
N GLY A 50 22.79 -21.46 5.92
CA GLY A 50 22.87 -22.51 6.94
C GLY A 50 21.95 -22.36 8.16
N PHE A 51 20.89 -21.54 8.04
CA PHE A 51 19.73 -21.67 8.94
C PHE A 51 18.83 -22.83 8.48
N PRO A 52 17.93 -23.34 9.35
CA PRO A 52 17.01 -24.40 8.95
C PRO A 52 16.09 -23.96 7.82
N ASP A 53 15.76 -24.88 6.92
CA ASP A 53 14.79 -24.66 5.85
C ASP A 53 13.40 -24.33 6.42
N LEU A 54 13.08 -23.04 6.44
CA LEU A 54 11.81 -22.53 6.93
C LEU A 54 10.66 -22.80 5.95
N VAL A 55 10.94 -22.88 4.64
CA VAL A 55 9.93 -23.14 3.59
C VAL A 55 9.35 -24.54 3.78
N VAL A 56 10.23 -25.55 3.92
CA VAL A 56 9.85 -26.94 4.21
C VAL A 56 9.11 -27.06 5.56
N LYS A 57 9.55 -26.34 6.61
CA LYS A 57 8.86 -26.33 7.91
C LYS A 57 7.43 -25.77 7.78
N LEU A 58 7.26 -24.59 7.16
CA LEU A 58 5.97 -23.90 7.01
C LEU A 58 4.93 -24.72 6.24
N ARG A 59 5.35 -25.53 5.26
CA ARG A 59 4.47 -26.46 4.52
C ARG A 59 3.68 -27.41 5.45
N SER A 60 4.23 -27.75 6.62
CA SER A 60 3.61 -28.66 7.58
C SER A 60 2.82 -27.97 8.71
N LEU A 61 2.92 -26.66 8.83
CA LEU A 61 2.33 -25.88 9.94
C LEU A 61 0.92 -25.36 9.60
N PRO A 62 0.05 -25.12 10.60
CA PRO A 62 -1.29 -24.56 10.38
C PRO A 62 -1.28 -23.16 9.76
N ASP A 63 -2.35 -22.79 9.07
CA ASP A 63 -2.51 -21.51 8.37
C ASP A 63 -2.23 -20.29 9.26
N ALA A 64 -2.78 -20.27 10.48
CA ALA A 64 -2.54 -19.19 11.44
C ALA A 64 -1.07 -19.04 11.86
N VAL A 65 -0.26 -20.10 11.82
CA VAL A 65 1.18 -20.04 12.13
C VAL A 65 1.96 -19.51 10.93
N VAL A 66 1.57 -19.89 9.71
CA VAL A 66 2.17 -19.38 8.47
C VAL A 66 1.85 -17.90 8.27
N ASP A 67 0.65 -17.47 8.63
CA ASP A 67 0.23 -16.07 8.55
C ASP A 67 1.03 -15.18 9.53
N VAL A 68 1.15 -15.58 10.80
CA VAL A 68 2.01 -14.90 11.81
C VAL A 68 3.47 -14.85 11.37
N VAL A 69 4.03 -15.94 10.80
CA VAL A 69 5.39 -15.92 10.25
C VAL A 69 5.50 -14.94 9.07
N GLY A 70 4.44 -14.77 8.27
CA GLY A 70 4.35 -13.73 7.25
C GLY A 70 4.27 -12.29 7.82
N GLU A 71 3.77 -12.09 9.03
CA GLU A 71 3.78 -10.79 9.72
C GLU A 71 5.16 -10.48 10.31
N GLU A 72 5.77 -11.45 11.00
CA GLU A 72 7.14 -11.34 11.52
C GLU A 72 8.16 -11.09 10.38
N ALA A 73 7.97 -11.74 9.22
CA ALA A 73 8.78 -11.47 8.03
C ALA A 73 8.59 -10.04 7.51
N ALA A 74 7.36 -9.53 7.47
CA ALA A 74 7.09 -8.14 7.08
C ALA A 74 7.74 -7.13 8.04
N ILE A 75 7.80 -7.42 9.35
CA ILE A 75 8.53 -6.60 10.33
C ILE A 75 10.04 -6.60 10.04
N ILE A 76 10.64 -7.77 9.77
CA ILE A 76 12.05 -7.88 9.37
C ILE A 76 12.31 -7.06 8.09
N LEU A 77 11.50 -7.25 7.05
CA LEU A 77 11.66 -6.57 5.76
C LEU A 77 11.51 -5.05 5.90
N THR A 78 10.52 -4.57 6.65
CA THR A 78 10.33 -3.14 6.95
C THR A 78 11.53 -2.55 7.69
N TYR A 79 12.13 -3.29 8.64
CA TYR A 79 13.36 -2.86 9.30
C TYR A 79 14.56 -2.85 8.34
N LEU A 80 14.71 -3.88 7.50
CA LEU A 80 15.79 -3.96 6.51
C LEU A 80 15.71 -2.79 5.52
N GLU A 81 14.52 -2.44 5.03
CA GLU A 81 14.31 -1.30 4.13
C GLU A 81 14.50 0.05 4.84
N THR A 82 13.79 0.31 5.93
CA THR A 82 13.76 1.64 6.56
C THR A 82 14.93 1.92 7.52
N GLY A 83 15.48 0.86 8.15
CA GLY A 83 16.41 0.96 9.27
C GLY A 83 15.75 1.40 10.58
N THR A 84 14.42 1.55 10.59
CA THR A 84 13.66 2.03 11.75
C THR A 84 12.88 0.90 12.41
N LEU A 85 12.80 0.95 13.74
CA LEU A 85 12.05 -0.02 14.55
C LEU A 85 10.64 0.50 14.82
N PRO A 86 9.64 -0.38 15.02
CA PRO A 86 8.31 0.05 15.42
C PRO A 86 8.36 0.88 16.72
N PRO A 87 7.71 2.07 16.79
CA PRO A 87 7.95 3.04 17.88
C PRO A 87 7.63 2.57 19.31
N LEU A 88 6.95 1.43 19.47
CA LEU A 88 6.53 0.88 20.76
C LEU A 88 7.52 -0.15 21.34
N VAL A 89 8.59 -0.47 20.61
CA VAL A 89 9.51 -1.57 20.96
C VAL A 89 10.68 -1.05 21.77
N GLN A 90 10.86 -1.57 22.98
CA GLN A 90 12.08 -1.31 23.76
C GLN A 90 13.26 -2.07 23.14
N PRO A 91 14.49 -1.49 23.09
CA PRO A 91 15.66 -2.19 22.53
C PRO A 91 15.95 -3.56 23.15
N ASN A 92 15.61 -3.75 24.43
CA ASN A 92 15.82 -5.00 25.16
C ASN A 92 14.77 -6.09 24.81
N ALA A 93 13.70 -5.73 24.11
CA ALA A 93 12.61 -6.62 23.69
C ALA A 93 12.63 -6.90 22.18
N LEU A 94 13.72 -6.54 21.48
CA LEU A 94 13.78 -6.56 20.02
C LEU A 94 13.55 -7.95 19.41
N ASP A 95 13.95 -9.01 20.12
CA ASP A 95 13.72 -10.40 19.74
C ASP A 95 12.26 -10.85 19.86
N SER A 96 11.40 -10.12 20.60
CA SER A 96 9.96 -10.40 20.66
C SER A 96 9.18 -9.81 19.48
N LEU A 97 9.86 -9.23 18.47
CA LEU A 97 9.26 -8.89 17.18
C LEU A 97 9.14 -10.08 16.23
N ILE A 98 9.91 -11.15 16.48
CA ILE A 98 10.06 -12.30 15.59
C ILE A 98 10.04 -13.66 16.33
N PRO A 99 9.15 -13.86 17.35
CA PRO A 99 9.22 -15.03 18.22
C PRO A 99 8.99 -16.36 17.49
N THR A 100 8.13 -16.40 16.47
CA THR A 100 7.77 -17.61 15.74
C THR A 100 8.85 -18.02 14.75
N ILE A 101 9.38 -17.07 13.96
CA ILE A 101 10.54 -17.28 13.08
C ILE A 101 11.74 -17.73 13.90
N ARG A 102 12.01 -17.09 15.05
CA ARG A 102 13.06 -17.52 15.97
C ARG A 102 12.86 -18.93 16.49
N GLY A 103 11.64 -19.28 16.93
CA GLY A 103 11.31 -20.64 17.37
C GLY A 103 11.54 -21.69 16.28
N LEU A 104 11.22 -21.36 15.03
CA LEU A 104 11.42 -22.22 13.86
C LEU A 104 12.88 -22.24 13.35
N MET A 105 13.72 -21.28 13.73
CA MET A 105 15.16 -21.20 13.40
C MET A 105 16.08 -21.53 14.59
N ASP A 106 15.63 -22.46 15.43
CA ASP A 106 16.37 -22.99 16.59
C ASP A 106 16.82 -21.91 17.61
N SER A 107 16.16 -20.75 17.60
CA SER A 107 16.54 -19.53 18.34
C SER A 107 17.96 -19.00 18.09
N ARG A 108 18.63 -19.47 17.03
CA ARG A 108 19.96 -18.99 16.62
C ARG A 108 19.92 -17.64 15.90
N LEU A 109 18.80 -17.35 15.24
CA LEU A 109 18.52 -16.03 14.66
C LEU A 109 18.17 -15.05 15.79
N THR A 110 18.74 -13.85 15.75
CA THR A 110 18.39 -12.72 16.64
C THR A 110 17.99 -11.51 15.81
N PHE A 111 17.28 -10.55 16.39
CA PHE A 111 17.03 -9.30 15.67
C PHE A 111 18.33 -8.52 15.46
N GLN A 112 19.29 -8.61 16.41
CA GLN A 112 20.61 -8.02 16.29
C GLN A 112 21.34 -8.47 15.00
N PHE A 113 21.17 -9.72 14.55
CA PHE A 113 21.71 -10.19 13.27
C PHE A 113 21.29 -9.30 12.09
N PHE A 114 20.04 -8.81 12.05
CA PHE A 114 19.59 -7.87 11.02
C PHE A 114 20.19 -6.48 11.17
N GLN A 115 20.52 -6.06 12.39
CA GLN A 115 21.20 -4.79 12.65
C GLN A 115 22.65 -4.86 12.15
N ASP A 116 23.37 -5.92 12.54
CA ASP A 116 24.79 -6.12 12.26
C ASP A 116 25.08 -6.53 10.79
N GLN A 117 24.10 -7.13 10.09
CA GLN A 117 24.28 -7.64 8.71
C GLN A 117 23.32 -6.99 7.69
N ARG A 118 22.60 -5.92 8.04
CA ARG A 118 21.51 -5.30 7.25
C ARG A 118 21.69 -5.32 5.72
N ILE A 119 22.80 -4.74 5.23
CA ILE A 119 23.09 -4.63 3.78
C ILE A 119 23.34 -6.00 3.14
N ARG A 120 23.96 -6.94 3.86
CA ARG A 120 24.19 -8.31 3.38
C ARG A 120 22.87 -9.09 3.27
N VAL A 121 21.93 -8.87 4.20
CA VAL A 121 20.59 -9.46 4.12
C VAL A 121 19.82 -8.87 2.95
N LEU A 122 19.77 -7.54 2.81
CA LEU A 122 19.11 -6.85 1.68
C LEU A 122 19.60 -7.36 0.33
N ASN A 123 20.92 -7.38 0.09
CA ASN A 123 21.48 -7.83 -1.17
C ASN A 123 21.16 -9.31 -1.44
N GLY A 124 21.14 -10.14 -0.40
CA GLY A 124 20.75 -11.55 -0.50
C GLY A 124 19.28 -11.76 -0.85
N VAL A 125 18.38 -11.03 -0.19
CA VAL A 125 16.94 -11.02 -0.51
C VAL A 125 16.70 -10.55 -1.94
N GLY A 126 17.39 -9.50 -2.38
CA GLY A 126 17.32 -9.01 -3.77
C GLY A 126 17.73 -10.07 -4.79
N GLN A 127 18.86 -10.75 -4.58
CA GLN A 127 19.32 -11.84 -5.45
C GLN A 127 18.31 -12.99 -5.53
N PHE A 128 17.81 -13.50 -4.40
CA PHE A 128 16.79 -14.56 -4.41
C PHE A 128 15.44 -14.10 -5.00
N MET A 129 15.08 -12.83 -4.83
CA MET A 129 13.90 -12.25 -5.48
C MET A 129 14.04 -12.26 -7.01
N GLU A 130 15.18 -11.80 -7.54
CA GLU A 130 15.42 -11.68 -8.98
C GLU A 130 15.66 -13.04 -9.64
N ASP A 131 16.65 -13.82 -9.16
CA ASP A 131 17.09 -15.07 -9.78
C ASP A 131 16.06 -16.20 -9.65
N VAL A 132 15.34 -16.25 -8.53
CA VAL A 132 14.38 -17.33 -8.21
C VAL A 132 12.94 -16.82 -8.25
N CYS A 133 12.52 -16.00 -7.27
CA CYS A 133 11.10 -15.77 -7.01
C CYS A 133 10.34 -15.11 -8.18
N SER A 134 10.96 -14.13 -8.86
CA SER A 134 10.34 -13.41 -9.99
C SER A 134 9.93 -14.34 -11.13
N ARG A 135 10.74 -15.37 -11.38
CA ARG A 135 10.59 -16.39 -12.42
C ARG A 135 9.76 -17.58 -11.93
N ALA A 136 9.95 -17.99 -10.68
CA ALA A 136 9.32 -19.16 -10.09
C ALA A 136 7.84 -18.96 -9.76
N PHE A 137 7.34 -17.72 -9.66
CA PHE A 137 5.98 -17.41 -9.19
C PHE A 137 5.10 -16.65 -10.20
N THR A 138 5.56 -16.42 -11.44
CA THR A 138 4.89 -15.57 -12.43
C THR A 138 3.46 -16.06 -12.78
N ASP A 139 3.29 -17.36 -12.96
CA ASP A 139 2.00 -18.01 -13.25
C ASP A 139 1.04 -17.98 -12.05
N ILE A 140 1.58 -18.07 -10.82
CA ILE A 140 0.79 -17.97 -9.59
C ILE A 140 0.23 -16.54 -9.42
N LEU A 141 1.03 -15.52 -9.75
CA LEU A 141 0.58 -14.12 -9.79
C LEU A 141 -0.52 -13.89 -10.84
N GLN A 142 -0.35 -14.43 -12.06
CA GLN A 142 -1.37 -14.36 -13.10
C GLN A 142 -2.68 -15.05 -12.68
N ARG A 143 -2.58 -16.24 -12.05
CA ARG A 143 -3.74 -16.95 -11.49
C ARG A 143 -4.43 -16.13 -10.38
N LEU A 144 -3.67 -15.45 -9.53
CA LEU A 144 -4.21 -14.60 -8.47
C LEU A 144 -4.99 -13.39 -9.02
N MET A 145 -4.50 -12.77 -10.11
CA MET A 145 -5.23 -11.69 -10.80
C MET A 145 -6.61 -12.18 -11.28
N VAL A 146 -6.65 -13.31 -11.99
CA VAL A 146 -7.90 -13.92 -12.49
C VAL A 146 -8.86 -14.33 -11.36
N ILE A 147 -8.35 -14.71 -10.19
CA ILE A 147 -9.18 -14.96 -9.00
C ILE A 147 -9.80 -13.65 -8.49
N ARG A 148 -9.00 -12.61 -8.28
CA ARG A 148 -9.46 -11.31 -7.75
C ARG A 148 -10.45 -10.61 -8.70
N GLU A 149 -10.26 -10.73 -10.01
CA GLU A 149 -11.21 -10.23 -11.02
C GLU A 149 -12.60 -10.90 -10.90
N ARG A 150 -12.63 -12.22 -10.71
CA ARG A 150 -13.89 -12.98 -10.55
C ARG A 150 -14.59 -12.66 -9.23
N GLU A 151 -13.84 -12.47 -8.15
CA GLU A 151 -14.37 -12.05 -6.85
C GLU A 151 -15.00 -10.64 -6.94
N ALA A 152 -14.34 -9.69 -7.61
CA ALA A 152 -14.86 -8.34 -7.84
C ALA A 152 -16.12 -8.31 -8.72
N ALA A 153 -16.15 -9.13 -9.79
CA ALA A 153 -17.32 -9.30 -10.66
C ALA A 153 -18.51 -9.93 -9.93
N THR A 154 -18.26 -10.80 -8.94
CA THR A 154 -19.32 -11.43 -8.12
C THR A 154 -19.88 -10.44 -7.10
N THR A 155 -19.02 -9.65 -6.46
CA THR A 155 -19.41 -8.65 -5.44
C THR A 155 -20.29 -7.54 -6.01
N SER A 156 -20.04 -7.13 -7.26
CA SER A 156 -20.84 -6.14 -7.98
C SER A 156 -22.20 -6.66 -8.46
N ALA A 157 -22.34 -7.98 -8.69
CA ALA A 157 -23.63 -8.61 -9.01
C ALA A 157 -24.54 -8.78 -7.78
N GLY A 158 -23.96 -9.03 -6.59
CA GLY A 158 -24.70 -9.38 -5.36
C GLY A 158 -25.55 -8.28 -4.72
N HIS A 159 -25.53 -7.04 -5.24
CA HIS A 159 -26.20 -5.88 -4.64
C HIS A 159 -27.62 -5.60 -5.19
N GLN A 160 -28.19 -6.50 -6.01
CA GLN A 160 -29.54 -6.31 -6.56
C GLN A 160 -30.63 -7.04 -5.74
N HIS A 161 -31.59 -6.25 -5.23
CA HIS A 161 -32.91 -6.67 -4.72
C HIS A 161 -32.96 -7.68 -3.56
N PHE A 162 -32.98 -7.17 -2.31
CA PHE A 162 -33.56 -7.88 -1.16
C PHE A 162 -34.92 -7.26 -0.75
N THR A 163 -35.94 -7.44 -1.58
CA THR A 163 -37.31 -6.98 -1.30
C THR A 163 -38.09 -8.04 -0.51
N MET A 164 -38.37 -7.75 0.76
CA MET A 164 -39.21 -8.57 1.64
C MET A 164 -40.67 -8.64 1.14
N PRO A 165 -41.29 -9.84 1.05
CA PRO A 165 -42.71 -9.97 0.72
C PRO A 165 -43.61 -9.80 1.96
N THR A 166 -44.25 -8.63 2.10
CA THR A 166 -45.26 -8.38 3.12
C THR A 166 -46.65 -8.84 2.67
N ASN A 167 -47.20 -9.90 3.27
CA ASN A 167 -48.59 -10.28 3.03
C ASN A 167 -49.28 -11.01 4.20
N PHE A 168 -49.83 -10.23 5.14
CA PHE A 168 -51.00 -10.57 5.97
C PHE A 168 -51.62 -9.24 6.41
N GLY A 169 -52.96 -9.14 6.43
CA GLY A 169 -53.66 -7.87 6.72
C GLY A 169 -54.82 -8.03 7.69
N VAL A 170 -55.36 -6.91 8.17
CA VAL A 170 -56.72 -6.75 8.74
C VAL A 170 -57.07 -5.25 8.87
N ARG A 171 -58.36 -4.93 8.94
CA ARG A 171 -58.95 -3.57 9.15
C ARG A 171 -58.42 -2.90 10.44
N SER A 172 -58.37 -1.57 10.58
CA SER A 172 -59.56 -0.68 10.63
C SER A 172 -59.20 0.83 10.57
N PRO A 173 -60.14 1.72 10.20
CA PRO A 173 -59.94 3.18 10.17
C PRO A 173 -60.29 3.88 11.50
N MET A 174 -59.77 5.09 11.71
CA MET A 174 -60.19 6.02 12.78
C MET A 174 -60.22 7.49 12.27
N PRO A 175 -60.90 8.43 12.98
CA PRO A 175 -61.48 9.64 12.37
C PRO A 175 -60.56 10.89 12.37
N PRO A 176 -60.90 11.92 11.57
CA PRO A 176 -60.17 13.19 11.52
C PRO A 176 -60.53 14.16 12.66
N MET A 177 -59.62 15.09 12.95
CA MET A 177 -59.84 16.30 13.76
C MET A 177 -59.41 17.55 12.97
N ALA A 178 -60.04 18.69 13.25
CA ALA A 178 -59.97 19.92 12.45
C ALA A 178 -58.88 20.92 12.94
N PRO A 179 -58.53 21.97 12.18
CA PRO A 179 -57.32 22.78 12.42
C PRO A 179 -57.51 23.90 13.46
N VAL A 180 -56.39 24.38 14.00
CA VAL A 180 -56.31 25.60 14.83
C VAL A 180 -55.26 26.56 14.24
N VAL A 181 -55.66 27.80 13.99
CA VAL A 181 -54.84 28.90 13.44
C VAL A 181 -55.31 30.21 14.10
N PRO A 182 -54.46 30.95 14.83
CA PRO A 182 -53.96 32.26 14.31
C PRO A 182 -52.58 32.67 14.93
N PRO A 183 -52.02 33.88 14.64
CA PRO A 183 -51.98 34.67 13.40
C PRO A 183 -50.52 35.06 12.97
N ARG A 184 -50.39 35.92 11.96
CA ARG A 184 -49.16 36.60 11.47
C ARG A 184 -48.96 37.96 12.18
N TYR A 185 -47.81 38.65 12.22
CA TYR A 185 -46.44 38.49 11.65
C TYR A 185 -45.39 38.53 12.82
N VAL A 186 -44.12 39.00 12.83
CA VAL A 186 -43.22 39.87 12.00
C VAL A 186 -41.74 39.46 12.17
N VAL A 187 -40.85 40.02 11.34
CA VAL A 187 -39.39 39.75 11.21
C VAL A 187 -38.52 40.51 12.23
N VAL A 188 -37.53 39.83 12.83
CA VAL A 188 -36.14 40.30 13.07
C VAL A 188 -35.20 39.09 12.84
N GLN A 189 -33.90 39.32 12.64
CA GLN A 189 -32.96 38.40 12.00
C GLN A 189 -31.96 37.71 12.97
N ASP A 190 -31.61 36.45 12.67
CA ASP A 190 -30.45 35.67 13.14
C ASP A 190 -30.32 35.31 14.65
N PRO A 191 -29.56 34.25 15.05
CA PRO A 191 -28.82 33.27 14.24
C PRO A 191 -29.03 31.76 14.59
N MET A 192 -28.45 30.89 13.76
CA MET A 192 -28.03 29.48 14.00
C MET A 192 -29.03 28.28 13.92
N VAL A 193 -28.42 27.12 13.62
CA VAL A 193 -28.82 25.70 13.83
C VAL A 193 -29.68 24.98 12.75
N THR A 194 -29.01 24.08 12.02
CA THR A 194 -29.49 22.92 11.22
C THR A 194 -30.68 23.10 10.24
N PRO A 195 -30.43 23.20 8.92
CA PRO A 195 -31.45 22.95 7.89
C PRO A 195 -31.73 21.45 7.69
N GLN A 196 -32.93 21.13 7.18
CA GLN A 196 -33.41 19.77 6.93
C GLN A 196 -32.89 19.19 5.60
N MET A 197 -33.22 17.92 5.32
CA MET A 197 -32.98 17.28 4.02
C MET A 197 -33.70 17.99 2.87
N GLY A 198 -32.99 18.86 2.15
CA GLY A 198 -33.39 19.30 0.82
C GLY A 198 -32.94 18.28 -0.23
N VAL A 199 -33.81 17.95 -1.19
CA VAL A 199 -33.43 17.13 -2.35
C VAL A 199 -32.57 17.97 -3.30
N ALA A 200 -31.27 18.00 -3.04
CA ALA A 200 -30.29 18.55 -3.96
C ALA A 200 -30.01 17.54 -5.08
N THR A 201 -30.30 17.91 -6.32
CA THR A 201 -29.75 17.22 -7.49
C THR A 201 -28.23 17.29 -7.43
N PRO A 202 -27.50 16.15 -7.50
CA PRO A 202 -26.05 16.19 -7.52
C PRO A 202 -25.57 16.88 -8.81
N MET A 203 -25.08 18.12 -8.70
CA MET A 203 -24.29 18.71 -9.77
C MET A 203 -22.96 17.95 -9.87
N PRO A 204 -22.46 17.66 -11.08
CA PRO A 204 -21.32 16.78 -11.28
C PRO A 204 -20.01 17.44 -10.82
N MET A 205 -19.69 17.30 -9.53
CA MET A 205 -18.56 17.98 -8.88
C MET A 205 -17.22 17.24 -9.09
N ASN A 206 -16.91 17.00 -10.36
CA ASN A 206 -15.61 16.65 -10.94
C ASN A 206 -14.71 15.70 -10.10
N GLU A 207 -15.02 14.41 -10.13
CA GLU A 207 -14.29 13.32 -9.46
C GLU A 207 -12.78 13.28 -9.79
N SER A 208 -12.36 13.84 -10.93
CA SER A 208 -10.94 13.92 -11.32
C SER A 208 -10.10 14.77 -10.37
N LEU A 209 -10.67 15.80 -9.73
CA LEU A 209 -9.92 16.68 -8.81
C LEU A 209 -9.76 16.06 -7.42
N ALA A 210 -10.79 15.38 -6.90
CA ALA A 210 -10.72 14.69 -5.62
C ALA A 210 -9.69 13.55 -5.68
N THR A 211 -9.76 12.71 -6.73
CA THR A 211 -8.79 11.63 -6.95
C THR A 211 -7.37 12.16 -7.18
N GLN A 212 -7.18 13.26 -7.93
CA GLN A 212 -5.86 13.90 -8.06
C GLN A 212 -5.32 14.44 -6.74
N GLN A 213 -6.15 14.95 -5.83
CA GLN A 213 -5.68 15.54 -4.57
C GLN A 213 -5.00 14.51 -3.65
N GLU A 214 -5.57 13.31 -3.50
CA GLU A 214 -5.01 12.26 -2.62
C GLU A 214 -3.68 11.70 -3.14
N ARG A 215 -3.51 11.67 -4.46
CA ARG A 215 -2.32 11.19 -5.17
C ARG A 215 -1.38 12.30 -5.65
N ALA A 216 -1.52 13.53 -5.13
CA ALA A 216 -0.65 14.66 -5.47
C ALA A 216 0.25 15.12 -4.30
N MET A 217 1.45 15.57 -4.65
CA MET A 217 2.39 16.23 -3.75
C MET A 217 2.88 17.57 -4.30
N PHE A 218 3.27 18.44 -3.38
CA PHE A 218 3.89 19.72 -3.63
C PHE A 218 5.37 19.65 -3.26
N MET A 219 6.23 20.00 -4.21
CA MET A 219 7.67 20.10 -4.03
C MET A 219 8.08 21.56 -4.01
N THR A 220 9.02 21.93 -3.15
CA THR A 220 9.60 23.29 -3.08
C THR A 220 11.12 23.22 -3.19
N PHE A 221 11.67 24.05 -4.06
CA PHE A 221 13.08 24.14 -4.39
C PHE A 221 13.75 25.32 -3.68
N SER A 222 15.07 25.24 -3.51
CA SER A 222 15.85 26.30 -2.86
C SER A 222 16.24 27.38 -3.88
N ARG A 223 16.04 28.67 -3.54
CA ARG A 223 16.45 29.81 -4.39
C ARG A 223 17.96 29.78 -4.63
N GLY A 224 18.38 30.02 -5.87
CA GLY A 224 19.78 29.93 -6.32
C GLY A 224 20.22 28.52 -6.74
N TYR A 225 19.38 27.51 -6.56
CA TYR A 225 19.65 26.11 -6.90
C TYR A 225 18.55 25.59 -7.85
N PRO A 226 18.59 25.94 -9.16
CA PRO A 226 17.58 25.50 -10.12
C PRO A 226 17.54 23.97 -10.20
N VAL A 227 16.33 23.43 -10.08
CA VAL A 227 16.03 21.99 -10.25
C VAL A 227 15.14 21.86 -11.47
N SER A 228 15.45 20.94 -12.38
CA SER A 228 14.61 20.66 -13.57
C SER A 228 13.68 19.46 -13.34
N GLU A 229 12.58 19.39 -14.10
CA GLU A 229 11.68 18.23 -14.11
C GLU A 229 12.43 16.92 -14.35
N ALA A 230 13.38 16.90 -15.30
CA ALA A 230 14.17 15.71 -15.61
C ALA A 230 14.97 15.20 -14.41
N GLU A 231 15.64 16.09 -13.66
CA GLU A 231 16.38 15.69 -12.44
C GLU A 231 15.47 15.10 -11.36
N VAL A 232 14.23 15.61 -11.25
CA VAL A 232 13.26 15.09 -10.29
C VAL A 232 12.69 13.75 -10.75
N ARG A 233 12.31 13.62 -12.03
CA ARG A 233 11.85 12.35 -12.59
C ARG A 233 12.90 11.25 -12.43
N ASP A 234 14.14 11.50 -12.86
CA ASP A 234 15.23 10.53 -12.69
C ASP A 234 15.42 10.12 -11.22
N TYR A 235 15.32 11.07 -10.28
CA TYR A 235 15.40 10.75 -8.86
C TYR A 235 14.25 9.87 -8.38
N PHE A 236 12.99 10.15 -8.76
CA PHE A 236 11.88 9.31 -8.32
C PHE A 236 11.85 7.96 -9.05
N THR A 237 12.10 7.91 -10.36
CA THR A 237 12.15 6.66 -11.13
C THR A 237 13.24 5.71 -10.63
N ARG A 238 14.42 6.22 -10.25
CA ARG A 238 15.51 5.39 -9.68
C ARG A 238 15.26 4.88 -8.26
N ASN A 239 14.43 5.56 -7.46
CA ASN A 239 14.18 5.20 -6.06
C ASN A 239 12.82 4.53 -5.80
N TYR A 240 11.83 4.73 -6.68
CA TYR A 240 10.43 4.31 -6.48
C TYR A 240 9.78 3.71 -7.75
N GLY A 241 10.53 3.51 -8.84
CA GLY A 241 10.01 3.07 -10.13
C GLY A 241 9.22 4.15 -10.88
N ASP A 242 8.67 3.80 -12.04
CA ASP A 242 7.86 4.75 -12.83
C ASP A 242 6.49 4.98 -12.19
N CYS A 243 6.42 6.00 -11.34
CA CYS A 243 5.29 6.26 -10.46
C CYS A 243 4.55 7.58 -10.74
N ILE A 244 5.08 8.42 -11.66
CA ILE A 244 4.62 9.79 -11.91
C ILE A 244 3.71 9.86 -13.15
N GLU A 245 2.41 9.97 -12.94
CA GLU A 245 1.42 10.18 -14.02
C GLU A 245 1.56 11.57 -14.66
N SER A 246 1.72 12.61 -13.85
CA SER A 246 1.96 13.96 -14.36
C SER A 246 2.82 14.81 -13.43
N PHE A 247 3.57 15.72 -14.05
CA PHE A 247 4.45 16.66 -13.40
C PHE A 247 4.12 18.05 -13.95
N HIS A 248 4.09 19.05 -13.09
CA HIS A 248 3.86 20.44 -13.48
C HIS A 248 4.75 21.33 -12.62
N MET A 249 5.76 21.93 -13.24
CA MET A 249 6.65 22.90 -12.60
C MET A 249 6.00 24.29 -12.61
N GLU A 250 6.38 25.17 -11.68
CA GLU A 250 5.94 26.57 -11.68
C GLU A 250 6.24 27.25 -13.02
N GLU A 251 5.22 27.80 -13.67
CA GLU A 251 5.38 28.59 -14.90
C GLU A 251 6.05 29.93 -14.55
N VAL A 252 7.26 30.12 -15.07
CA VAL A 252 8.11 31.30 -14.82
C VAL A 252 8.66 31.86 -16.12
N GLU A 253 8.94 33.16 -16.11
CA GLU A 253 9.72 33.85 -17.15
C GLU A 253 11.06 33.13 -17.40
N ALA A 254 11.55 33.14 -18.65
CA ALA A 254 12.77 32.41 -19.04
C ALA A 254 14.08 32.87 -18.34
N THR A 255 14.01 33.95 -17.55
CA THR A 255 15.10 34.48 -16.72
C THR A 255 14.97 34.14 -15.24
N GLN A 256 13.90 33.46 -14.83
CA GLN A 256 13.54 33.18 -13.43
C GLN A 256 13.64 31.69 -13.10
N GLN A 257 13.80 31.39 -11.80
CA GLN A 257 13.86 30.02 -11.28
C GLN A 257 12.49 29.61 -10.76
N ALA A 258 11.95 28.49 -11.24
CA ALA A 258 10.83 27.81 -10.60
C ALA A 258 11.19 27.41 -9.16
N LEU A 259 10.33 27.77 -8.21
CA LEU A 259 10.49 27.54 -6.78
C LEU A 259 9.61 26.40 -6.27
N TYR A 260 8.66 25.91 -7.08
CA TYR A 260 7.87 24.72 -6.77
C TYR A 260 7.52 23.86 -7.99
N ALA A 261 7.05 22.65 -7.71
CA ALA A 261 6.37 21.77 -8.66
C ALA A 261 5.22 21.02 -7.97
N ARG A 262 4.18 20.67 -8.75
CA ARG A 262 3.15 19.71 -8.38
C ARG A 262 3.44 18.39 -9.10
N VAL A 263 3.46 17.30 -8.36
CA VAL A 263 3.64 15.94 -8.90
C VAL A 263 2.43 15.10 -8.56
N VAL A 264 1.87 14.40 -9.54
CA VAL A 264 0.70 13.54 -9.41
C VAL A 264 1.12 12.11 -9.76
N TYR A 265 0.85 11.18 -8.84
CA TYR A 265 1.28 9.79 -8.92
C TYR A 265 0.13 8.89 -9.37
N TYR A 266 0.45 7.75 -9.97
CA TYR A 266 -0.56 6.77 -10.39
C TYR A 266 -1.39 6.22 -9.21
N THR A 267 -0.83 6.20 -7.99
CA THR A 267 -1.53 5.71 -6.79
C THR A 267 -1.34 6.64 -5.57
N PRO A 268 -2.35 6.78 -4.68
CA PRO A 268 -2.20 7.51 -3.42
C PRO A 268 -1.30 6.78 -2.40
N ALA A 269 -1.08 5.47 -2.60
CA ALA A 269 -0.11 4.69 -1.84
C ALA A 269 1.31 5.27 -1.98
N MET A 270 1.70 5.74 -3.18
CA MET A 270 3.00 6.34 -3.42
C MET A 270 3.21 7.66 -2.63
N VAL A 271 2.16 8.48 -2.51
CA VAL A 271 2.18 9.69 -1.64
C VAL A 271 2.38 9.31 -0.18
N THR A 272 1.76 8.22 0.27
CA THR A 272 1.88 7.73 1.65
C THR A 272 3.27 7.15 1.92
N ALA A 273 3.85 6.42 0.96
CA ALA A 273 5.21 5.87 1.03
C ALA A 273 6.27 6.97 1.08
N ILE A 274 6.26 7.91 0.13
CA ILE A 274 7.26 9.00 0.04
C ILE A 274 7.21 9.93 1.27
N LEU A 275 6.03 10.13 1.87
CA LEU A 275 5.88 10.94 3.09
C LEU A 275 6.12 10.14 4.38
N ALA A 276 6.03 8.81 4.37
CA ALA A 276 6.13 7.93 5.54
C ALA A 276 5.30 8.43 6.75
N GLY A 277 4.06 8.86 6.49
CA GLY A 277 3.14 9.41 7.49
C GLY A 277 3.45 10.83 8.00
N ARG A 278 4.45 11.52 7.45
CA ARG A 278 4.88 12.88 7.86
C ARG A 278 4.23 13.96 7.00
N GLU A 279 4.01 15.15 7.56
CA GLU A 279 3.47 16.28 6.79
C GLU A 279 4.42 16.75 5.67
N SER A 280 5.73 16.67 5.90
CA SER A 280 6.74 16.96 4.89
C SER A 280 8.04 16.18 5.10
N VAL A 281 8.75 15.94 4.00
CA VAL A 281 10.08 15.30 3.96
C VAL A 281 11.07 16.21 3.21
N ARG A 282 12.37 15.91 3.33
CA ARG A 282 13.45 16.59 2.61
C ARG A 282 14.27 15.56 1.85
N PHE A 283 14.50 15.82 0.56
CA PHE A 283 15.40 15.07 -0.30
C PHE A 283 16.60 15.94 -0.72
N VAL A 284 17.65 15.27 -1.20
CA VAL A 284 18.83 15.89 -1.80
C VAL A 284 18.95 15.34 -3.22
N ILE A 285 18.51 16.13 -4.20
CA ILE A 285 18.49 15.75 -5.62
C ILE A 285 19.65 16.45 -6.31
N ASN A 286 20.64 15.69 -6.79
CA ASN A 286 21.89 16.23 -7.36
C ASN A 286 22.58 17.28 -6.46
N GLY A 287 22.60 17.05 -5.15
CA GLY A 287 23.13 17.98 -4.14
C GLY A 287 22.20 19.13 -3.75
N LYS A 288 21.07 19.32 -4.44
CA LYS A 288 20.12 20.42 -4.23
C LYS A 288 19.05 20.00 -3.20
N HIS A 289 18.79 20.86 -2.22
CA HIS A 289 17.75 20.59 -1.21
C HIS A 289 16.34 20.84 -1.75
N VAL A 290 15.52 19.78 -1.72
CA VAL A 290 14.11 19.79 -2.12
C VAL A 290 13.25 19.34 -0.95
N ARG A 291 12.24 20.13 -0.58
CA ARG A 291 11.23 19.73 0.43
C ARG A 291 9.96 19.27 -0.30
N VAL A 292 9.35 18.19 0.18
CA VAL A 292 8.12 17.61 -0.39
C VAL A 292 7.05 17.50 0.70
N ARG A 293 5.80 17.78 0.36
CA ARG A 293 4.62 17.64 1.25
C ARG A 293 3.40 17.18 0.44
N ARG A 294 2.35 16.69 1.10
CA ARG A 294 1.05 16.42 0.45
C ARG A 294 0.51 17.71 -0.21
N TRP A 295 -0.10 17.60 -1.38
CA TRP A 295 -0.79 18.74 -2.00
C TRP A 295 -2.05 19.09 -1.20
N VAL A 296 -2.28 20.37 -0.98
CA VAL A 296 -3.47 20.88 -0.28
C VAL A 296 -4.10 21.93 -1.18
N LEU A 297 -5.40 21.78 -1.47
CA LEU A 297 -6.16 22.84 -2.12
C LEU A 297 -6.23 24.05 -1.20
N GLN A 298 -5.58 25.14 -1.59
CA GLN A 298 -5.71 26.41 -0.91
C GLN A 298 -7.04 27.04 -1.34
N ASN A 299 -8.07 26.90 -0.49
CA ASN A 299 -9.33 27.62 -0.66
C ASN A 299 -9.04 29.13 -0.71
N ARG A 300 -9.12 29.71 -1.90
CA ARG A 300 -9.21 31.16 -2.07
C ARG A 300 -10.64 31.57 -1.72
N ALA A 301 -10.79 32.11 -0.51
CA ALA A 301 -11.86 33.05 -0.20
C ALA A 301 -11.56 34.41 -0.86
#